data_AF-A0A8G1Z3L6-F1
#
_entry.id   AF-A0A8G1Z3L6-F1
#
_cell.length_a   1.000
_cell.length_b   1.000
_cell.length_c   1.000
_cell.angle_alpha   90.00
_cell.angle_beta   90.00
_cell.angle_gamma   90.00
#
_symmetry.space_group_name_H-M   'P 1'
#
loop_
_entity.id
_entity.type
_entity.pdbx_description
1 polymer ?
#
loop_
_entity_poly.entity_id
_entity_poly.type
_entity_poly.pdbx_seq_one_letter_code
_entity_poly.pdbx_strand_id
1 'polypeptide(L)'
;MPRDKEGAQRKVFMLPTELVERVAAYQARTGLSSEVEAVRRLLSDALRMRDDWRSITDQVVDRMKRSETLVDAAKDVVVGHPAVATVSFEPRQVVFQMLTGETLQISESGDVTGDRAGQKLNYPGF
;
A
#
# COMPACT_ATOMS: atom_id res chain seq x y z
N MET A 1 -32.91 -12.80 -0.30
CA MET A 1 -31.92 -11.85 -0.86
C MET A 1 -30.59 -12.12 -0.16
N PRO A 2 -29.50 -12.47 -0.86
CA PRO A 2 -28.22 -12.69 -0.21
C PRO A 2 -27.71 -11.35 0.32
N ARG A 3 -27.27 -11.34 1.58
CA ARG A 3 -26.71 -10.19 2.28
C ARG A 3 -25.57 -9.59 1.45
N ASP A 4 -25.74 -8.34 1.01
CA ASP A 4 -24.61 -7.51 0.63
C ASP A 4 -23.61 -7.54 1.79
N LYS A 5 -22.40 -8.02 1.53
CA LYS A 5 -21.30 -7.90 2.49
C LYS A 5 -21.02 -6.40 2.62
N GLU A 6 -21.19 -5.85 3.83
CA GLU A 6 -20.93 -4.45 4.14
C GLU A 6 -19.58 -4.01 3.52
N GLY A 7 -19.61 -2.93 2.73
CA GLY A 7 -18.42 -2.36 2.08
C GLY A 7 -18.09 -2.84 0.66
N ALA A 8 -18.83 -3.78 0.08
CA ALA A 8 -18.59 -4.24 -1.29
C ALA A 8 -19.61 -3.66 -2.30
N GLN A 9 -19.13 -3.04 -3.38
CA GLN A 9 -19.96 -2.62 -4.53
C GLN A 9 -19.71 -3.53 -5.74
N ARG A 10 -20.77 -4.06 -6.35
CA ARG A 10 -20.68 -4.82 -7.61
C ARG A 10 -20.60 -3.87 -8.80
N LYS A 11 -19.54 -4.01 -9.60
CA LYS A 11 -19.39 -3.35 -10.91
C LYS A 11 -19.15 -4.42 -11.98
N VAL A 12 -19.69 -4.21 -13.17
CA VAL A 12 -19.51 -5.12 -14.32
C VAL A 12 -18.77 -4.35 -15.41
N PHE A 13 -17.65 -4.89 -15.87
CA PHE A 13 -16.80 -4.31 -16.90
C PHE A 13 -16.65 -5.30 -18.05
N MET A 14 -16.59 -4.80 -19.28
CA MET A 14 -16.10 -5.58 -20.41
C MET A 14 -14.59 -5.38 -20.50
N LEU A 15 -13.83 -6.49 -20.45
CA LEU A 15 -12.38 -6.47 -20.56
C LEU A 15 -11.96 -7.02 -21.92
N PRO A 16 -10.87 -6.48 -22.51
CA PRO A 16 -10.21 -7.10 -23.67
C PRO A 16 -9.86 -8.56 -23.40
N THR A 17 -10.00 -9.42 -24.42
CA THR A 17 -9.73 -10.87 -24.31
C THR A 17 -8.32 -11.16 -23.78
N GLU A 18 -7.32 -10.43 -24.25
CA GLU A 18 -5.93 -10.57 -23.80
C GLU A 18 -5.78 -10.34 -22.27
N LEU A 19 -6.53 -9.38 -21.70
CA LEU A 19 -6.50 -9.15 -20.25
C LEU A 19 -7.15 -10.29 -19.48
N VAL A 20 -8.25 -10.85 -19.99
CA VAL A 20 -8.91 -12.03 -19.39
C VAL A 20 -7.95 -13.22 -19.37
N GLU A 21 -7.24 -13.47 -20.48
CA GLU A 21 -6.24 -14.54 -20.56
C GLU A 21 -5.10 -14.34 -19.55
N ARG A 22 -4.62 -13.10 -19.38
CA ARG A 22 -3.58 -12.78 -18.38
C ARG A 22 -4.07 -12.99 -16.95
N VAL A 23 -5.32 -12.65 -16.65
CA VAL A 23 -5.94 -12.89 -15.34
C VAL A 23 -6.04 -14.39 -15.06
N ALA A 24 -6.51 -15.18 -16.03
CA ALA A 24 -6.59 -16.63 -15.91
C ALA A 24 -5.22 -17.28 -15.66
N ALA A 25 -4.19 -16.84 -16.39
CA ALA A 25 -2.82 -17.28 -16.18
C ALA A 25 -2.29 -16.93 -14.77
N TYR A 26 -2.59 -15.73 -14.27
CA TYR A 26 -2.25 -15.33 -12.90
C TYR A 26 -2.97 -16.20 -11.85
N GLN A 27 -4.27 -16.45 -12.02
CA GLN A 27 -5.05 -17.31 -11.14
C GLN A 27 -4.44 -18.71 -11.06
N ALA A 28 -4.13 -19.32 -12.22
CA ALA A 28 -3.55 -20.66 -12.30
C ALA A 28 -2.18 -20.73 -11.59
N ARG A 29 -1.33 -19.71 -11.77
CA ARG A 29 -0.01 -19.63 -11.12
C ARG A 29 -0.08 -19.46 -9.61
N THR A 30 -1.09 -18.77 -9.10
CA THR A 30 -1.21 -18.42 -7.67
C THR A 30 -2.11 -19.38 -6.88
N GLY A 31 -2.78 -20.31 -7.57
CA GLY A 31 -3.70 -21.26 -6.94
C GLY A 31 -4.98 -20.63 -6.39
N LEU A 32 -5.39 -19.47 -6.91
CA LEU A 32 -6.57 -18.76 -6.42
C LEU A 32 -7.86 -19.47 -6.81
N SER A 33 -8.82 -19.50 -5.87
CA SER A 33 -10.08 -20.25 -5.99
C SER A 33 -11.08 -19.66 -6.98
N SER A 34 -10.92 -18.39 -7.37
CA SER A 34 -11.78 -17.75 -8.36
C SER A 34 -11.06 -16.66 -9.14
N GLU A 35 -11.50 -16.45 -10.36
CA GLU A 35 -11.05 -15.35 -11.22
C GLU A 35 -11.36 -13.99 -10.60
N VAL A 36 -12.48 -13.86 -9.88
CA VAL A 36 -12.85 -12.63 -9.15
C VAL A 36 -11.81 -12.26 -8.10
N GLU A 37 -11.28 -13.23 -7.36
CA GLU A 37 -10.22 -13.00 -6.37
C GLU A 37 -8.89 -12.64 -7.04
N ALA A 38 -8.59 -13.26 -8.18
CA ALA A 38 -7.43 -12.91 -9.00
C ALA A 38 -7.51 -11.45 -9.49
N VAL A 39 -8.66 -11.03 -10.04
CA VAL A 39 -8.89 -9.65 -10.47
C VAL A 39 -8.77 -8.68 -9.29
N ARG A 40 -9.35 -9.01 -8.13
CA ARG A 40 -9.28 -8.15 -6.94
C ARG A 40 -7.83 -7.92 -6.49
N ARG A 41 -7.03 -8.99 -6.40
CA ARG A 41 -5.62 -8.88 -6.02
C ARG A 41 -4.83 -8.07 -7.05
N LEU A 42 -4.96 -8.39 -8.33
CA LEU A 42 -4.27 -7.67 -9.41
C LEU A 42 -4.62 -6.17 -9.42
N LEU A 43 -5.89 -5.82 -9.26
CA LEU A 43 -6.31 -4.41 -9.19
C LEU A 43 -5.80 -3.74 -7.92
N SER A 44 -5.88 -4.41 -6.78
CA SER A 44 -5.35 -3.90 -5.51
C SER A 44 -3.85 -3.64 -5.61
N ASP A 45 -3.10 -4.59 -6.14
CA ASP A 45 -1.65 -4.48 -6.32
C ASP A 45 -1.31 -3.37 -7.31
N ALA A 46 -2.02 -3.30 -8.45
CA ALA A 46 -1.80 -2.26 -9.46
C ALA A 46 -2.12 -0.84 -8.95
N LEU A 47 -3.14 -0.70 -8.09
CA LEU A 47 -3.47 0.57 -7.45
C LEU A 47 -2.42 0.93 -6.40
N ARG A 48 -2.00 -0.01 -5.55
CA ARG A 48 -0.91 0.19 -4.57
C ARG A 48 0.43 0.51 -5.22
N MET A 49 0.70 -0.02 -6.41
CA MET A 49 1.90 0.34 -7.18
C MET A 49 1.90 1.79 -7.66
N ARG A 50 0.75 2.48 -7.66
CA ARG A 50 0.64 3.91 -7.97
C ARG A 50 0.69 4.79 -6.74
N ASP A 51 0.66 4.22 -5.54
CA ASP A 51 0.85 4.98 -4.33
C ASP A 51 2.25 5.59 -4.32
N ASP A 52 2.31 6.90 -4.11
CA ASP A 52 3.56 7.60 -3.95
C ASP A 52 3.98 7.61 -2.48
N TRP A 53 5.17 8.13 -2.21
CA TRP A 53 5.65 8.19 -0.84
C TRP A 53 4.73 9.00 0.08
N ARG A 54 4.01 10.00 -0.44
CA ARG A 54 3.10 10.83 0.35
C ARG A 54 1.88 10.04 0.77
N SER A 55 1.22 9.36 -0.16
CA SER A 55 0.01 8.60 0.15
C SER A 55 0.27 7.46 1.14
N ILE A 56 1.45 6.84 1.08
CA ILE A 56 1.87 5.82 2.06
C ILE A 56 2.12 6.45 3.43
N THR A 57 2.85 7.57 3.48
CA THR A 57 3.10 8.29 4.73
C THR A 57 1.79 8.78 5.37
N ASP A 58 0.89 9.37 4.59
CA ASP A 58 -0.42 9.86 5.04
C ASP A 58 -1.21 8.72 5.70
N GLN A 59 -1.22 7.53 5.10
CA GLN A 59 -1.89 6.35 5.64
C GLN A 59 -1.31 5.89 6.99
N VAL A 60 0.03 5.93 7.16
CA VAL A 60 0.67 5.61 8.43
C VAL A 60 0.27 6.64 9.49
N VAL A 61 0.38 7.92 9.16
CA VAL A 61 0.06 9.02 10.07
C VAL A 61 -1.42 9.00 10.49
N ASP A 62 -2.33 8.75 9.55
CA ASP A 62 -3.76 8.70 9.84
C ASP A 62 -4.15 7.51 10.71
N ARG A 63 -3.41 6.39 10.63
CA ARG A 63 -3.55 5.28 11.55
C ARG A 63 -3.03 5.59 12.95
N MET A 64 -1.88 6.26 13.05
CA MET A 64 -1.38 6.74 14.36
C MET A 64 -2.39 7.65 15.06
N LYS A 65 -3.09 8.53 14.32
CA LYS A 65 -4.16 9.38 14.87
C LYS A 65 -5.36 8.60 15.42
N ARG A 66 -5.55 7.35 14.99
CA ARG A 66 -6.63 6.46 15.46
C ARG A 66 -6.23 5.64 16.70
N SER A 67 -5.19 6.07 17.41
CA SER A 67 -4.64 5.43 18.61
C SER A 67 -3.85 4.14 18.36
N GLU A 68 -3.37 3.92 17.13
CA GLU A 68 -2.40 2.85 16.83
C GLU A 68 -0.97 3.31 17.18
N THR A 69 -0.12 2.40 17.65
CA THR A 69 1.31 2.72 17.82
C THR A 69 1.97 2.90 16.45
N LEU A 70 3.07 3.67 16.37
CA LEU A 70 3.83 3.83 15.12
C LEU A 70 4.20 2.47 14.50
N VAL A 71 4.61 1.51 15.34
CA VAL A 71 5.01 0.18 14.89
C VAL A 71 3.83 -0.58 14.28
N ASP A 72 2.66 -0.52 14.90
CA ASP A 72 1.46 -1.20 14.38
C ASP A 72 0.98 -0.57 13.08
N ALA A 73 0.91 0.77 13.04
CA ALA A 73 0.54 1.51 11.83
C ALA A 73 1.49 1.21 10.65
N ALA A 74 2.80 1.18 10.91
CA ALA A 74 3.79 0.86 9.90
C ALA A 74 3.74 -0.60 9.44
N LYS A 75 3.49 -1.55 10.35
CA LYS A 75 3.31 -2.97 9.97
C LYS A 75 2.13 -3.15 9.02
N ASP A 76 1.03 -2.45 9.26
CA ASP A 76 -0.17 -2.61 8.45
C ASP A 76 -0.08 -1.94 7.08
N VAL A 77 0.65 -0.82 6.98
CA VAL A 77 0.69 0.00 5.76
C VAL A 77 1.94 -0.27 4.92
N VAL A 78 3.11 -0.36 5.56
CA VAL A 78 4.41 -0.35 4.90
C VAL A 78 4.92 -1.77 4.65
N VAL A 79 4.71 -2.70 5.59
CA VAL A 79 5.22 -4.08 5.44
C VAL A 79 4.45 -4.79 4.34
N GLY A 80 5.18 -5.25 3.32
CA GLY A 80 4.59 -5.91 2.15
C GLY A 80 3.99 -4.94 1.12
N HIS A 81 4.19 -3.62 1.27
CA HIS A 81 3.75 -2.65 0.29
C HIS A 81 4.59 -2.76 -1.00
N PRO A 82 3.98 -2.89 -2.19
CA PRO A 82 4.72 -3.18 -3.43
C PRO A 82 5.64 -2.04 -3.89
N ALA A 83 5.38 -0.80 -3.46
CA ALA A 83 6.22 0.36 -3.75
C ALA A 83 7.39 0.53 -2.76
N VAL A 84 7.45 -0.25 -1.68
CA VAL A 84 8.47 -0.16 -0.63
C VAL A 84 9.55 -1.21 -0.85
N ALA A 85 10.80 -0.76 -0.89
CA ALA A 85 11.98 -1.59 -1.03
C ALA A 85 12.44 -2.17 0.31
N THR A 86 12.51 -1.33 1.34
CA THR A 86 13.01 -1.70 2.68
C THR A 86 12.24 -0.98 3.77
N VAL A 87 12.19 -1.59 4.95
CA VAL A 87 11.65 -1.00 6.17
C VAL A 87 12.54 -1.36 7.34
N SER A 88 12.84 -0.37 8.18
CA SER A 88 13.62 -0.48 9.41
C SER A 88 12.80 0.08 10.56
N PHE A 89 12.72 -0.69 11.64
CA PHE A 89 12.07 -0.29 12.88
C PHE A 89 13.14 0.11 13.88
N GLU A 90 13.17 1.38 14.25
CA GLU A 90 14.13 1.96 15.19
C GLU A 90 13.40 2.39 16.48
N PRO A 91 14.12 2.64 17.60
CA PRO A 91 13.49 2.80 18.92
C PRO A 91 12.43 3.90 19.05
N ARG A 92 12.40 4.89 18.15
CA ARG A 92 11.42 5.98 18.14
C ARG A 92 10.99 6.42 16.74
N GLN A 93 11.31 5.61 15.74
CA GLN A 93 11.05 5.96 14.36
C GLN A 93 10.97 4.74 13.47
N VAL A 94 10.23 4.87 12.39
CA VAL A 94 10.20 3.91 11.30
C VAL A 94 10.80 4.58 10.09
N VAL A 95 11.79 3.92 9.49
CA VAL A 95 12.42 4.36 8.25
C VAL A 95 12.03 3.38 7.16
N PHE A 96 11.52 3.88 6.03
CA PHE A 96 11.26 3.05 4.86
C PHE A 96 11.79 3.70 3.60
N GLN A 97 12.22 2.86 2.68
CA GLN A 97 12.72 3.28 1.38
C GLN A 97 11.76 2.82 0.28
N MET A 98 11.43 3.73 -0.62
CA MET A 98 10.64 3.45 -1.80
C MET A 98 11.52 2.85 -2.91
N LEU A 99 10.93 2.04 -3.78
CA LEU A 99 11.61 1.53 -4.98
C LEU A 99 12.03 2.65 -5.94
N THR A 100 11.35 3.79 -5.88
CA THR A 100 11.63 5.00 -6.67
C THR A 100 12.78 5.85 -6.12
N GLY A 101 13.34 5.49 -4.96
CA GLY A 101 14.55 6.07 -4.38
C GLY A 101 14.34 7.07 -3.24
N GLU A 102 13.09 7.37 -2.87
CA GLU A 102 12.78 8.17 -1.69
C GLU A 102 13.01 7.38 -0.40
N THR A 103 13.55 8.03 0.63
CA THR A 103 13.69 7.49 1.99
C THR A 103 12.90 8.36 2.94
N LEU A 104 12.01 7.74 3.71
CA LEU A 104 11.06 8.39 4.60
C LEU A 104 11.30 7.91 6.01
N GLN A 105 11.31 8.83 6.95
CA GLN A 105 11.47 8.59 8.38
C GLN A 105 10.29 9.23 9.10
N ILE A 106 9.53 8.41 9.81
CA ILE A 106 8.38 8.81 10.62
C ILE A 106 8.74 8.59 12.08
N SER A 107 8.68 9.63 12.91
CA SER A 107 8.89 9.53 14.35
C SER A 107 7.63 9.13 15.09
N GLU A 108 7.76 8.69 16.35
CA GLU A 108 6.61 8.44 17.23
C GLU A 108 5.76 9.70 17.50
N SER A 109 6.34 10.90 17.39
CA SER A 109 5.61 12.17 17.48
C SER A 109 4.76 12.47 16.23
N GLY A 110 4.91 11.70 15.15
CA GLY A 110 4.25 11.94 13.88
C GLY A 110 5.00 12.92 12.97
N ASP A 111 6.21 13.34 13.35
CA ASP A 111 7.07 14.13 12.47
C ASP A 111 7.59 13.25 11.33
N VAL A 112 7.49 13.77 10.12
CA VAL A 112 7.95 13.07 8.93
C VAL A 112 9.08 13.86 8.30
N THR A 113 10.18 13.17 8.05
CA THR A 113 11.26 13.67 7.21
C THR A 113 11.42 12.76 6.01
N GLY A 114 11.60 13.35 4.83
CA GLY A 114 11.90 12.58 3.64
C GLY A 114 13.16 13.11 2.96
N ASP A 115 13.88 12.22 2.31
CA ASP A 115 15.03 12.52 1.47
C ASP A 115 14.89 11.79 0.13
N ARG A 116 15.36 12.44 -0.94
CA ARG A 116 15.59 11.79 -2.22
C ARG A 116 16.93 12.26 -2.74
N ALA A 117 17.92 11.37 -2.74
CA ALA A 117 19.27 11.64 -3.25
C ALA A 117 19.90 12.92 -2.64
N GLY A 118 19.70 13.17 -1.35
CA GLY A 118 20.21 14.34 -0.64
C GLY A 118 19.32 15.60 -0.75
N GLN A 119 18.20 15.52 -1.48
CA GLN A 119 17.19 16.56 -1.48
C GLN A 119 16.11 16.25 -0.45
N LYS A 120 15.94 17.14 0.54
CA LYS A 120 14.84 17.04 1.51
C LYS A 120 13.50 17.08 0.78
N LEU A 121 12.69 16.06 1.01
CA LEU A 121 11.31 16.02 0.60
C LEU A 121 10.49 16.80 1.62
N ASN A 122 9.82 17.85 1.15
CA ASN A 122 8.88 18.59 1.98
C ASN A 122 7.62 17.74 2.15
N TYR A 123 7.50 17.13 3.31
CA TYR A 123 6.25 16.61 3.81
C TYR A 123 5.61 17.70 4.69
N PRO A 124 4.41 18.20 4.36
CA PRO A 124 3.65 19.03 5.27
C PRO A 124 3.13 18.12 6.40
N GLY A 125 3.98 17.88 7.40
CA GLY A 125 3.63 17.07 8.57
C GLY A 125 3.19 17.95 9.74
N PHE A 126 2.03 17.60 10.29
CA PHE A 126 1.38 18.08 11.53
C PHE A 126 1.20 19.59 11.73
#